data_AF-A0A1G8VVS4-F1
#
_entry.id   AF-A0A1G8VVS4-F1
#
_cell.length_a   1.000
_cell.length_b   1.000
_cell.length_c   1.000
_cell.angle_alpha   90.00
_cell.angle_beta   90.00
_cell.angle_gamma   90.00
#
_symmetry.space_group_name_H-M   'P 1'
#
loop_
_entity.id
_entity.type
_entity.pdbx_description
1 polymer ?
#
loop_
_entity_poly.entity_id
_entity_poly.type
_entity_poly.pdbx_seq_one_letter_code
_entity_poly.pdbx_strand_id
1 'polypeptide(L)'
;MPYSEAKEHAPGRLHDIFAEPYTAFGNEVIERLLHLRVAIDALIRQPMDERRLWVRIIHGWENGGFEPADLEHSDHRIASLDDFASVTQRYQRAFEAQQPLPQDDATSLLAQPLAEAIARAEAQGQSLDEETRNSPARWPAFEQGLYLYTFFKVYHRLTYGEDDTYRSIFCETPEGPREIHEFHVEEGEFAVVAPTHGASGDTLMVLHISQLAPVLQLLEECRLAARR
;
A
#
# COMPACT_ATOMS: atom_id res chain seq x y z
N MET A 1 -9.54 -7.77 -25.04
CA MET A 1 -10.34 -6.81 -24.26
C MET A 1 -9.47 -5.59 -24.03
N PRO A 2 -9.93 -4.35 -24.24
CA PRO A 2 -9.14 -3.20 -23.82
C PRO A 2 -9.06 -3.28 -22.29
N TYR A 3 -7.84 -3.38 -21.77
CA TYR A 3 -7.59 -3.47 -20.34
C TYR A 3 -8.21 -2.25 -19.66
N SER A 4 -9.32 -2.47 -18.98
CA SER A 4 -10.06 -1.41 -18.29
C SER A 4 -9.25 -0.95 -17.10
N GLU A 5 -9.16 0.37 -16.91
CA GLU A 5 -8.62 1.01 -15.72
C GLU A 5 -9.05 0.28 -14.43
N ALA A 6 -8.15 0.21 -13.45
CA ALA A 6 -8.49 -0.33 -12.14
C ALA A 6 -9.64 0.52 -11.60
N LYS A 7 -10.65 -0.12 -11.00
CA LYS A 7 -11.80 0.62 -10.49
C LYS A 7 -11.36 1.38 -9.25
N GLU A 8 -10.94 2.62 -9.45
CA GLU A 8 -10.78 3.58 -8.38
C GLU A 8 -12.15 3.94 -7.82
N HIS A 9 -12.20 4.20 -6.52
CA HIS A 9 -13.44 4.34 -5.76
C HIS A 9 -14.37 3.11 -5.88
N ALA A 10 -13.79 1.92 -5.97
CA ALA A 10 -14.56 0.68 -5.89
C ALA A 10 -15.02 0.41 -4.46
N PRO A 11 -16.28 -0.07 -4.27
CA PRO A 11 -16.70 -0.58 -2.98
C PRO A 11 -15.76 -1.69 -2.49
N GLY A 12 -15.33 -1.57 -1.25
CA GLY A 12 -14.56 -2.58 -0.52
C GLY A 12 -15.10 -2.69 0.90
N ARG A 13 -14.45 -3.45 1.78
CA ARG A 13 -14.94 -3.79 3.14
C ARG A 13 -15.43 -2.59 3.96
N LEU A 14 -14.81 -1.42 3.82
CA LEU A 14 -15.24 -0.22 4.55
C LEU A 14 -16.62 0.31 4.12
N HIS A 15 -17.11 -0.02 2.91
CA HIS A 15 -18.44 0.34 2.45
C HIS A 15 -19.55 -0.48 3.13
N ASP A 16 -19.21 -1.62 3.74
CA ASP A 16 -20.15 -2.38 4.58
C ASP A 16 -20.26 -1.80 5.99
N ILE A 17 -19.33 -0.91 6.36
CA ILE A 17 -19.20 -0.35 7.71
C ILE A 17 -19.64 1.12 7.75
N PHE A 18 -19.23 1.91 6.75
CA PHE A 18 -19.55 3.33 6.64
C PHE A 18 -20.57 3.59 5.54
N ALA A 19 -21.55 4.46 5.81
CA ALA A 19 -22.49 4.91 4.80
C ALA A 19 -21.80 5.74 3.69
N GLU A 20 -20.82 6.57 4.07
CA GLU A 20 -20.06 7.43 3.16
C GLU A 20 -18.55 7.35 3.46
N PRO A 21 -17.86 6.26 3.09
CA PRO A 21 -16.46 6.03 3.47
C PRO A 21 -15.50 7.07 2.88
N TYR A 22 -15.79 7.66 1.71
CA TYR A 22 -14.90 8.66 1.08
C TYR A 22 -14.88 10.01 1.78
N THR A 23 -15.90 10.32 2.59
CA THR A 23 -15.96 11.56 3.36
C THR A 23 -15.70 11.33 4.84
N ALA A 24 -15.77 10.08 5.32
CA ALA A 24 -15.65 9.71 6.73
C ALA A 24 -14.30 10.06 7.38
N PHE A 25 -13.25 10.24 6.58
CA PHE A 25 -11.88 10.50 7.07
C PHE A 25 -11.38 11.92 6.82
N GLY A 26 -12.25 12.82 6.34
CA GLY A 26 -11.90 14.21 6.09
C GLY A 26 -11.53 14.97 7.36
N ASN A 27 -10.59 15.91 7.26
CA ASN A 27 -10.06 16.66 8.43
C ASN A 27 -11.15 17.43 9.20
N GLU A 28 -12.23 17.82 8.53
CA GLU A 28 -13.37 18.53 9.15
C GLU A 28 -14.36 17.60 9.87
N VAL A 29 -14.17 16.27 9.79
CA VAL A 29 -15.05 15.30 10.42
C VAL A 29 -14.72 15.15 11.90
N ILE A 30 -15.66 15.52 12.77
CA ILE A 30 -15.51 15.48 14.22
C ILE A 30 -15.20 14.06 14.71
N GLU A 31 -15.86 13.05 14.13
CA GLU A 31 -15.70 11.64 14.48
C GLU A 31 -14.54 10.94 13.75
N ARG A 32 -13.65 11.68 13.05
CA ARG A 32 -12.58 11.09 12.21
C ARG A 32 -11.74 10.05 12.95
N LEU A 33 -11.29 10.34 14.17
CA LEU A 33 -10.51 9.41 14.98
C LEU A 33 -11.28 8.12 15.33
N LEU A 34 -12.59 8.22 15.55
CA LEU A 34 -13.44 7.05 15.77
C LEU A 34 -13.58 6.23 14.49
N HIS A 35 -13.76 6.88 13.33
CA HIS A 35 -13.81 6.20 12.04
C HIS A 35 -12.48 5.49 11.73
N LEU A 36 -11.34 6.16 11.93
CA LEU A 36 -10.01 5.58 11.75
C LEU A 36 -9.84 4.35 12.63
N ARG A 37 -10.25 4.41 13.90
CA ARG A 37 -10.20 3.26 14.80
C ARG A 37 -11.00 2.06 14.27
N VAL A 38 -12.23 2.30 13.81
CA VAL A 38 -13.09 1.23 13.25
C VAL A 38 -12.45 0.63 12.00
N ALA A 39 -11.89 1.46 11.11
CA ALA A 39 -11.19 1.01 9.93
C ALA A 39 -9.93 0.18 10.26
N ILE A 40 -9.10 0.66 11.20
CA ILE A 40 -7.90 -0.02 11.67
C ILE A 40 -8.23 -1.37 12.31
N ASP A 41 -9.27 -1.43 13.15
CA ASP A 41 -9.72 -2.69 13.76
C ASP A 41 -10.11 -3.71 12.67
N ALA A 42 -10.83 -3.29 11.63
CA ALA A 42 -11.30 -4.16 10.55
C ALA A 42 -10.22 -4.57 9.52
N LEU A 43 -9.25 -3.71 9.26
CA LEU A 43 -8.26 -3.88 8.19
C LEU A 43 -6.89 -4.34 8.67
N ILE A 44 -6.48 -3.97 9.89
CA ILE A 44 -5.12 -4.18 10.39
C ILE A 44 -5.11 -5.10 11.60
N ARG A 45 -5.92 -4.79 12.62
CA ARG A 45 -5.86 -5.51 13.90
C ARG A 45 -6.26 -6.97 13.77
N GLN A 46 -7.37 -7.25 13.09
CA GLN A 46 -7.80 -8.63 12.89
C GLN A 46 -6.72 -9.46 12.15
N PRO A 47 -6.16 -9.02 10.99
CA PRO A 47 -5.06 -9.73 10.35
C PRO A 47 -3.80 -9.86 11.24
N MET A 48 -3.48 -8.86 12.06
CA MET A 48 -2.36 -8.91 12.99
C MET A 48 -2.54 -9.98 14.07
N ASP A 49 -3.71 -10.01 14.71
CA ASP A 49 -4.05 -10.99 15.75
C ASP A 49 -4.05 -12.43 15.19
N GLU A 50 -4.45 -12.59 13.92
CA GLU A 50 -4.40 -13.86 13.17
C GLU A 50 -3.01 -14.17 12.58
N ARG A 51 -2.00 -13.32 12.84
CA ARG A 51 -0.62 -13.43 12.33
C ARG A 51 -0.53 -13.44 10.80
N ARG A 52 -1.49 -12.82 10.10
CA ARG A 52 -1.57 -12.68 8.64
C ARG A 52 -1.20 -11.28 8.14
N LEU A 53 -0.78 -10.37 9.02
CA LEU A 53 -0.35 -9.03 8.65
C LEU A 53 1.14 -9.00 8.27
N TRP A 54 1.40 -8.49 7.07
CA TRP A 54 2.71 -8.03 6.63
C TRP A 54 2.73 -6.51 6.59
N VAL A 55 3.91 -5.95 6.81
CA VAL A 55 4.17 -4.53 6.68
C VAL A 55 5.33 -4.33 5.71
N ARG A 56 5.07 -3.63 4.61
CA ARG A 56 6.05 -3.22 3.62
C ARG A 56 6.40 -1.75 3.83
N ILE A 57 7.68 -1.51 3.99
CA ILE A 57 8.22 -0.17 4.18
C ILE A 57 8.94 0.21 2.90
N ILE A 58 8.43 1.22 2.20
CA ILE A 58 9.00 1.72 0.94
C ILE A 58 9.86 2.97 1.17
N HIS A 59 10.92 3.10 0.37
CA HIS A 59 11.83 4.25 0.36
C HIS A 59 12.62 4.30 -0.96
N GLY A 60 13.64 5.16 -1.07
CA GLY A 60 14.51 5.27 -2.26
C GLY A 60 14.02 6.27 -3.32
N TRP A 61 12.72 6.43 -3.49
CA TRP A 61 12.17 7.49 -4.36
C TRP A 61 12.30 8.87 -3.70
N GLU A 62 13.21 9.70 -4.22
CA GLU A 62 13.45 11.07 -3.76
C GLU A 62 13.23 12.10 -4.88
N ASN A 63 12.90 13.35 -4.51
CA ASN A 63 12.92 14.52 -5.42
C ASN A 63 12.08 14.39 -6.72
N GLY A 64 10.92 13.73 -6.66
CA GLY A 64 10.05 13.52 -7.82
C GLY A 64 10.53 12.43 -8.79
N GLY A 65 11.51 11.62 -8.38
CA GLY A 65 11.89 10.40 -9.08
C GLY A 65 10.81 9.33 -8.98
N PHE A 66 10.66 8.53 -10.03
CA PHE A 66 9.66 7.46 -10.06
C PHE A 66 10.18 6.24 -10.83
N GLU A 67 11.50 6.11 -10.97
CA GLU A 67 12.11 4.99 -11.66
C GLU A 67 11.82 3.70 -10.88
N PRO A 68 11.15 2.69 -11.48
CA PRO A 68 10.79 1.46 -10.79
C PRO A 68 11.94 0.71 -10.11
N ALA A 69 13.17 0.88 -10.62
CA ALA A 69 14.37 0.23 -10.07
C ALA A 69 14.87 0.90 -8.78
N ASP A 70 14.57 2.19 -8.58
CA ASP A 70 15.02 2.97 -7.42
C ASP A 70 14.07 2.82 -6.21
N LEU A 71 12.94 2.13 -6.38
CA LEU A 71 11.99 1.87 -5.29
C LEU A 71 12.51 0.71 -4.43
N GLU A 72 13.09 1.06 -3.30
CA GLU A 72 13.59 0.12 -2.29
C GLU A 72 12.50 -0.23 -1.28
N HIS A 73 12.60 -1.42 -0.68
CA HIS A 73 11.64 -1.86 0.32
C HIS A 73 12.20 -2.91 1.28
N SER A 74 11.50 -3.14 2.39
CA SER A 74 11.57 -4.40 3.12
C SER A 74 10.22 -4.79 3.72
N ASP A 75 9.99 -6.10 3.84
CA ASP A 75 8.75 -6.70 4.28
C ASP A 75 8.92 -7.38 5.65
N HIS A 76 8.02 -7.06 6.58
CA HIS A 76 8.06 -7.56 7.95
C HIS A 76 6.74 -8.21 8.32
N ARG A 77 6.77 -9.43 8.85
CA ARG A 77 5.58 -10.03 9.43
C ARG A 77 5.36 -9.47 10.83
N ILE A 78 4.18 -8.90 11.06
CA ILE A 78 3.84 -8.23 12.32
C ILE A 78 2.70 -8.99 13.00
N ALA A 79 2.93 -9.46 14.22
CA ALA A 79 1.93 -10.13 15.04
C ALA A 79 1.51 -9.30 16.27
N SER A 80 2.14 -8.15 16.48
CA SER A 80 1.90 -7.25 17.60
C SER A 80 2.41 -5.84 17.32
N LEU A 81 1.93 -4.86 18.10
CA LEU A 81 2.49 -3.50 18.05
C LEU A 81 3.96 -3.47 18.50
N ASP A 82 4.39 -4.40 19.35
CA ASP A 82 5.79 -4.46 19.78
C ASP A 82 6.71 -4.91 18.64
N ASP A 83 6.23 -5.80 17.75
CA ASP A 83 6.94 -6.14 16.52
C ASP A 83 7.07 -4.91 15.63
N PHE A 84 5.99 -4.15 15.44
CA PHE A 84 6.00 -2.96 14.59
C PHE A 84 6.92 -1.86 15.18
N ALA A 85 6.86 -1.62 16.49
CA ALA A 85 7.76 -0.71 17.19
C ALA A 85 9.23 -1.12 17.04
N SER A 86 9.52 -2.42 17.06
CA SER A 86 10.87 -2.95 16.85
C SER A 86 11.38 -2.67 15.44
N VAL A 87 10.52 -2.79 14.42
CA VAL A 87 10.84 -2.43 13.04
C VAL A 87 11.08 -0.93 12.91
N THR A 88 10.19 -0.08 13.45
CA THR A 88 10.37 1.38 13.48
C THR A 88 11.70 1.77 14.12
N GLN A 89 12.05 1.17 15.26
CA GLN A 89 13.33 1.43 15.93
C GLN A 89 14.54 0.96 15.11
N ARG A 90 14.43 -0.16 14.37
CA ARG A 90 15.51 -0.63 13.48
C ARG A 90 15.81 0.41 12.39
N TYR A 91 14.77 0.95 11.77
CA TYR A 91 14.91 2.01 10.76
C TYR A 91 15.47 3.30 11.33
N GLN A 92 14.95 3.74 12.49
CA GLN A 92 15.46 4.92 13.18
C GLN A 92 16.96 4.79 13.52
N ARG A 93 17.38 3.64 14.04
CA ARG A 93 18.80 3.38 14.34
C ARG A 93 19.67 3.40 13.10
N ALA A 94 19.22 2.82 11.99
CA ALA A 94 19.96 2.85 10.73
C ALA A 94 20.15 4.29 10.25
N PHE A 95 19.10 5.10 10.29
CA PHE A 95 19.14 6.51 9.94
C PHE A 95 20.08 7.32 10.85
N GLU A 96 19.94 7.20 12.18
CA GLU A 96 20.78 7.89 13.17
C GLU A 96 22.26 7.51 13.05
N ALA A 97 22.54 6.24 12.74
CA ALA A 97 23.89 5.73 12.55
C ALA A 97 24.45 5.98 11.14
N GLN A 98 23.69 6.63 10.24
CA GLN A 98 24.04 6.84 8.82
C GLN A 98 24.40 5.53 8.11
N GLN A 99 23.72 4.44 8.48
CA GLN A 99 23.84 3.15 7.83
C GLN A 99 22.83 3.05 6.69
N PRO A 100 23.10 2.20 5.68
CA PRO A 100 22.09 1.86 4.69
C PRO A 100 20.78 1.45 5.38
N LEU A 101 19.67 1.96 4.86
CA LEU A 101 18.35 1.60 5.38
C LEU A 101 18.10 0.10 5.19
N PRO A 102 17.32 -0.54 6.07
CA PRO A 102 16.88 -1.90 5.85
C PRO A 102 16.21 -2.05 4.48
N GLN A 103 16.73 -2.99 3.71
CA GLN A 103 16.19 -3.41 2.43
C GLN A 103 16.23 -4.94 2.39
N ASP A 104 15.24 -5.55 1.76
CA ASP A 104 15.30 -6.98 1.46
C ASP A 104 16.11 -7.20 0.18
N ASP A 105 16.97 -8.23 0.19
CA ASP A 105 17.78 -8.61 -0.98
C ASP A 105 16.92 -9.17 -2.15
N ALA A 106 15.59 -9.17 -2.02
CA ALA A 106 14.65 -9.74 -2.96
C ALA A 106 14.17 -8.73 -4.02
N THR A 107 13.95 -9.28 -5.22
CA THR A 107 13.29 -8.72 -6.41
C THR A 107 12.58 -7.36 -6.24
N SER A 108 12.95 -6.35 -7.05
CA SER A 108 12.30 -5.04 -7.10
C SER A 108 10.77 -5.14 -7.12
N LEU A 109 10.09 -4.23 -6.42
CA LEU A 109 8.63 -4.19 -6.34
C LEU A 109 7.94 -3.99 -7.68
N LEU A 110 8.57 -3.25 -8.59
CA LEU A 110 7.98 -2.85 -9.86
C LEU A 110 8.88 -3.20 -11.05
N ALA A 111 10.18 -2.93 -11.00
CA ALA A 111 11.06 -3.06 -12.17
C ALA A 111 11.12 -4.50 -12.70
N GLN A 112 11.29 -5.48 -11.81
CA GLN A 112 11.36 -6.87 -12.22
C GLN A 112 9.99 -7.40 -12.66
N PRO A 113 8.90 -7.25 -11.89
CA PRO A 113 7.55 -7.62 -12.35
C PRO A 113 7.16 -6.96 -13.68
N LEU A 114 7.56 -5.71 -13.90
CA LEU A 114 7.36 -5.01 -15.17
C LEU A 114 8.15 -5.64 -16.31
N ALA A 115 9.43 -5.93 -16.11
CA ALA A 115 10.26 -6.60 -17.11
C ALA A 115 9.71 -7.99 -17.47
N GLU A 116 9.21 -8.75 -16.49
CA GLU A 116 8.57 -10.04 -16.69
C GLU A 116 7.24 -9.93 -17.46
N ALA A 117 6.42 -8.93 -17.14
CA ALA A 117 5.16 -8.67 -17.84
C ALA A 117 5.39 -8.24 -19.30
N ILE A 118 6.36 -7.36 -19.54
CA ILE A 118 6.78 -6.95 -20.88
C ILE A 118 7.28 -8.15 -21.68
N ALA A 119 8.21 -8.94 -21.12
CA ALA A 119 8.76 -10.11 -21.79
C ALA A 119 7.66 -11.13 -22.15
N ARG A 120 6.66 -11.31 -21.27
CA ARG A 120 5.51 -12.16 -21.54
C ARG A 120 4.63 -11.63 -22.67
N ALA A 121 4.33 -10.33 -22.67
CA ALA A 121 3.55 -9.70 -23.73
C ALA A 121 4.24 -9.86 -25.10
N GLU A 122 5.56 -9.65 -25.15
CA GLU A 122 6.36 -9.85 -26.35
C GLU A 122 6.37 -11.32 -26.81
N ALA A 123 6.50 -12.26 -25.88
CA ALA A 123 6.43 -13.69 -26.18
C ALA A 123 5.05 -14.11 -26.73
N GLN A 124 3.99 -13.39 -26.39
CA GLN A 124 2.63 -13.56 -26.93
C GLN A 124 2.42 -12.83 -28.28
N GLY A 125 3.44 -12.18 -28.82
CA GLY A 125 3.41 -11.49 -30.11
C GLY A 125 2.94 -10.03 -30.06
N GLN A 126 2.82 -9.44 -28.86
CA GLN A 126 2.52 -8.02 -28.70
C GLN A 126 3.81 -7.19 -28.84
N SER A 127 3.85 -6.26 -29.81
CA SER A 127 4.96 -5.32 -29.95
C SER A 127 4.74 -4.11 -29.03
N LEU A 128 5.60 -3.94 -28.03
CA LEU A 128 5.57 -2.79 -27.11
C LEU A 128 6.63 -1.76 -27.51
N ASP A 129 6.18 -0.53 -27.80
CA ASP A 129 7.07 0.60 -28.09
C ASP A 129 7.80 1.09 -26.82
N GLU A 130 8.85 1.88 -27.00
CA GLU A 130 9.68 2.39 -25.90
C GLU A 130 8.86 3.23 -24.91
N GLU A 131 7.91 4.02 -25.42
CA GLU A 131 7.03 4.83 -24.58
C GLU A 131 6.14 3.96 -23.68
N THR A 132 5.62 2.84 -24.18
CA THR A 132 4.83 1.90 -23.39
C THR A 132 5.65 1.19 -22.31
N ARG A 133 6.95 0.94 -22.57
CA ARG A 133 7.85 0.35 -21.57
C ARG A 133 8.13 1.32 -20.42
N ASN A 134 8.34 2.59 -20.75
CA ASN A 134 8.86 3.59 -19.82
C ASN A 134 7.79 4.51 -19.21
N SER A 135 6.54 4.47 -19.69
CA SER A 135 5.44 5.30 -19.18
C SER A 135 4.45 4.46 -18.37
N PRO A 136 4.38 4.62 -17.03
CA PRO A 136 3.44 3.89 -16.19
C PRO A 136 1.98 3.99 -16.66
N ALA A 137 1.56 5.15 -17.16
CA ALA A 137 0.21 5.37 -17.68
C ALA A 137 -0.14 4.48 -18.89
N ARG A 138 0.86 3.91 -19.57
CA ARG A 138 0.67 2.99 -20.70
C ARG A 138 0.73 1.52 -20.32
N TRP A 139 1.21 1.18 -19.12
CA TRP A 139 1.29 -0.21 -18.68
C TRP A 139 -0.04 -0.97 -18.74
N PRO A 140 -1.21 -0.36 -18.51
CA PRO A 140 -2.47 -1.08 -18.70
C PRO A 140 -2.63 -1.70 -20.09
N ALA A 141 -1.89 -1.29 -21.13
CA ALA A 141 -1.99 -1.84 -22.48
C ALA A 141 -1.58 -3.32 -22.63
N PHE A 142 -0.99 -3.97 -21.63
CA PHE A 142 -0.58 -5.38 -21.67
C PHE A 142 -1.01 -6.17 -20.43
N GLU A 143 -1.03 -7.50 -20.55
CA GLU A 143 -1.36 -8.41 -19.45
C GLU A 143 -0.50 -8.08 -18.22
N GLN A 144 -1.09 -8.06 -17.04
CA GLN A 144 -0.40 -7.70 -15.77
C GLN A 144 0.00 -6.22 -15.63
N GLY A 145 0.05 -5.43 -16.70
CA GLY A 145 0.46 -4.04 -16.62
C GLY A 145 -0.53 -3.13 -15.88
N LEU A 146 -1.82 -3.50 -15.81
CA LEU A 146 -2.79 -2.75 -15.02
C LEU A 146 -2.49 -2.79 -13.52
N TYR A 147 -2.22 -3.97 -12.94
CA TYR A 147 -1.93 -4.04 -11.50
C TYR A 147 -0.61 -3.32 -11.19
N LEU A 148 0.38 -3.43 -12.08
CA LEU A 148 1.66 -2.73 -11.94
C LEU A 148 1.44 -1.22 -11.91
N TYR A 149 0.61 -0.71 -12.80
CA TYR A 149 0.23 0.71 -12.81
C TYR A 149 -0.50 1.10 -11.52
N THR A 150 -1.43 0.28 -11.04
CA THR A 150 -2.14 0.54 -9.78
C THR A 150 -1.17 0.63 -8.59
N PHE A 151 -0.29 -0.36 -8.41
CA PHE A 151 0.69 -0.34 -7.33
C PHE A 151 1.70 0.80 -7.48
N PHE A 152 2.11 1.14 -8.70
CA PHE A 152 2.91 2.34 -8.96
C PHE A 152 2.22 3.60 -8.43
N LYS A 153 0.92 3.81 -8.72
CA LYS A 153 0.18 4.97 -8.19
C LYS A 153 0.12 4.96 -6.67
N VAL A 154 -0.16 3.80 -6.06
CA VAL A 154 -0.21 3.65 -4.59
C VAL A 154 1.13 4.04 -3.97
N TYR A 155 2.23 3.46 -4.44
CA TYR A 155 3.56 3.79 -3.92
C TYR A 155 3.90 5.27 -4.14
N HIS A 156 3.56 5.82 -5.31
CA HIS A 156 3.81 7.22 -5.62
C HIS A 156 3.07 8.17 -4.68
N ARG A 157 1.79 7.91 -4.40
CA ARG A 157 0.98 8.71 -3.48
C ARG A 157 1.44 8.58 -2.03
N LEU A 158 1.88 7.40 -1.60
CA LEU A 158 2.45 7.24 -0.26
C LEU A 158 3.80 7.94 -0.08
N THR A 159 4.56 8.13 -1.17
CA THR A 159 5.84 8.85 -1.14
C THR A 159 5.65 10.37 -1.25
N TYR A 160 4.73 10.84 -2.10
CA TYR A 160 4.60 12.26 -2.45
C TYR A 160 3.34 12.94 -1.90
N GLY A 161 2.48 12.20 -1.22
CA GLY A 161 1.19 12.68 -0.72
C GLY A 161 0.08 12.60 -1.78
N GLU A 162 -1.14 12.81 -1.32
CA GLU A 162 -2.38 12.85 -2.10
C GLU A 162 -3.38 13.77 -1.40
N ASP A 163 -4.26 14.43 -2.17
CA ASP A 163 -5.27 15.35 -1.64
C ASP A 163 -6.50 14.60 -1.10
N ASP A 164 -6.83 13.46 -1.70
CA ASP A 164 -7.94 12.61 -1.27
C ASP A 164 -7.58 11.85 0.02
N THR A 165 -8.27 12.17 1.12
CA THR A 165 -8.02 11.54 2.44
C THR A 165 -8.22 10.03 2.49
N TYR A 166 -9.06 9.47 1.61
CA TYR A 166 -9.29 8.03 1.54
C TYR A 166 -9.67 7.59 0.12
N ARG A 167 -9.05 6.49 -0.33
CA ARG A 167 -9.38 5.81 -1.60
C ARG A 167 -9.55 4.32 -1.38
N SER A 168 -10.45 3.72 -2.16
CA SER A 168 -10.63 2.27 -2.24
C SER A 168 -10.46 1.84 -3.69
N ILE A 169 -9.67 0.81 -3.94
CA ILE A 169 -9.38 0.29 -5.28
C ILE A 169 -9.62 -1.21 -5.28
N PHE A 170 -10.31 -1.70 -6.31
CA PHE A 170 -10.34 -3.12 -6.64
C PHE A 170 -9.28 -3.42 -7.70
N CYS A 171 -8.39 -4.36 -7.42
CA CYS A 171 -7.26 -4.69 -8.28
C CYS A 171 -7.13 -6.21 -8.44
N GLU A 172 -7.03 -6.69 -9.68
CA GLU A 172 -6.70 -8.08 -9.99
C GLU A 172 -5.18 -8.26 -10.00
N THR A 173 -4.62 -9.01 -9.04
CA THR A 173 -3.18 -9.29 -8.97
C THR A 173 -2.89 -10.74 -9.40
N PRO A 174 -1.63 -11.12 -9.65
CA PRO A 174 -1.26 -12.51 -9.94
C PRO A 174 -1.67 -13.51 -8.84
N GLU A 175 -1.78 -13.04 -7.60
CA GLU A 175 -2.21 -13.82 -6.43
C GLU A 175 -3.74 -13.83 -6.23
N GLY A 176 -4.49 -13.13 -7.08
CA GLY A 176 -5.94 -13.03 -7.05
C GLY A 176 -6.46 -11.60 -6.79
N PRO A 177 -7.79 -11.43 -6.69
CA PRO A 177 -8.40 -10.13 -6.51
C PRO A 177 -8.11 -9.55 -5.12
N ARG A 178 -7.81 -8.25 -5.09
CA ARG A 178 -7.46 -7.49 -3.88
C ARG A 178 -8.30 -6.22 -3.77
N GLU A 179 -8.58 -5.86 -2.52
CA GLU A 179 -9.08 -4.54 -2.14
C GLU A 179 -7.89 -3.74 -1.58
N ILE A 180 -7.66 -2.54 -2.10
CA ILE A 180 -6.63 -1.62 -1.63
C ILE A 180 -7.31 -0.42 -1.00
N HIS A 181 -7.01 -0.17 0.27
CA HIS A 181 -7.51 0.96 1.05
C HIS A 181 -6.37 1.93 1.32
N GLU A 182 -6.38 3.09 0.69
CA GLU A 182 -5.38 4.15 0.89
C GLU A 182 -5.92 5.17 1.88
N PHE A 183 -5.12 5.51 2.90
CA PHE A 183 -5.41 6.54 3.89
C PHE A 183 -4.34 7.62 3.77
N HIS A 184 -4.78 8.86 3.51
CA HIS A 184 -3.95 10.06 3.47
C HIS A 184 -4.49 11.05 4.50
N VAL A 185 -4.28 10.73 5.77
CA VAL A 185 -4.84 11.49 6.90
C VAL A 185 -3.72 12.11 7.74
N GLU A 186 -4.05 13.13 8.53
CA GLU A 186 -3.06 13.84 9.35
C GLU A 186 -2.32 12.93 10.35
N GLU A 187 -2.95 11.86 10.81
CA GLU A 187 -2.39 10.90 11.76
C GLU A 187 -1.32 9.99 11.12
N GLY A 188 -1.31 9.88 9.79
CA GLY A 188 -0.35 9.08 9.06
C GLY A 188 -0.89 8.58 7.73
N GLU A 189 0.02 8.38 6.78
CA GLU A 189 -0.29 7.89 5.44
C GLU A 189 0.13 6.44 5.27
N PHE A 190 -0.80 5.60 4.80
CA PHE A 190 -0.57 4.18 4.57
C PHE A 190 -1.64 3.59 3.65
N ALA A 191 -1.33 2.45 3.03
CA ALA A 191 -2.28 1.65 2.29
C ALA A 191 -2.42 0.26 2.91
N VAL A 192 -3.61 -0.33 2.82
CA VAL A 192 -3.87 -1.73 3.19
C VAL A 192 -4.35 -2.49 1.97
N VAL A 193 -3.56 -3.47 1.54
CA VAL A 193 -3.91 -4.43 0.49
C VAL A 193 -4.44 -5.69 1.17
N ALA A 194 -5.74 -5.91 1.07
CA ALA A 194 -6.43 -7.04 1.67
C ALA A 194 -6.96 -8.00 0.59
N PRO A 195 -7.11 -9.30 0.90
CA PRO A 195 -8.01 -10.16 0.14
C PRO A 195 -9.41 -9.55 0.11
N THR A 196 -10.14 -9.77 -0.99
CA THR A 196 -11.55 -9.37 -1.09
C THR A 196 -12.40 -9.96 0.03
N HIS A 197 -13.55 -9.33 0.31
CA HIS A 197 -14.46 -9.82 1.34
C HIS A 197 -14.80 -11.32 1.15
N GLY A 198 -14.60 -12.11 2.21
CA GLY A 198 -14.80 -13.57 2.20
C GLY A 198 -13.64 -14.40 1.66
N ALA A 199 -12.61 -13.78 1.07
CA ALA A 199 -11.39 -14.48 0.67
C ALA A 199 -10.41 -14.60 1.85
N SER A 200 -9.67 -15.70 1.88
CA SER A 200 -8.55 -15.91 2.82
C SER A 200 -7.23 -15.53 2.14
N GLY A 201 -6.26 -15.04 2.91
CA GLY A 201 -4.94 -14.70 2.41
C GLY A 201 -4.26 -13.66 3.30
N ASP A 202 -2.99 -13.40 3.08
CA ASP A 202 -2.28 -12.39 3.86
C ASP A 202 -2.77 -10.97 3.50
N THR A 203 -2.75 -10.09 4.52
CA THR A 203 -2.99 -8.65 4.38
C THR A 203 -1.65 -7.94 4.42
N LEU A 204 -1.44 -6.99 3.53
CA LEU A 204 -0.24 -6.18 3.46
C LEU A 204 -0.57 -4.72 3.78
N MET A 205 0.04 -4.18 4.83
CA MET A 205 0.10 -2.73 5.06
C MET A 205 1.34 -2.18 4.38
N VAL A 206 1.19 -1.14 3.57
CA VAL A 206 2.28 -0.44 2.87
C VAL A 206 2.37 0.97 3.40
N LEU A 207 3.58 1.43 3.71
CA LEU A 207 3.82 2.82 4.08
C LEU A 207 5.22 3.27 3.68
N HIS A 208 5.37 4.56 3.44
CA HIS A 208 6.68 5.17 3.26
C HIS A 208 7.45 5.22 4.59
N ILE A 209 8.78 5.17 4.55
CA ILE A 209 9.63 5.20 5.76
C ILE A 209 9.32 6.39 6.70
N SER A 210 8.95 7.55 6.15
CA SER A 210 8.57 8.72 6.96
C SER A 210 7.31 8.51 7.83
N GLN A 211 6.49 7.52 7.46
CA GLN A 211 5.20 7.23 8.10
C GLN A 211 5.33 6.18 9.21
N LEU A 212 6.52 5.62 9.46
CA LEU A 212 6.73 4.60 10.50
C LEU A 212 6.34 5.08 11.90
N ALA A 213 6.78 6.28 12.30
CA ALA A 213 6.46 6.82 13.62
C ALA A 213 5.01 7.32 13.72
N PRO A 214 4.48 8.11 12.75
CA PRO A 214 3.07 8.51 12.75
C PRO A 214 2.10 7.33 12.83
N VAL A 215 2.28 6.33 11.96
CA VAL A 215 1.39 5.16 11.92
C VAL A 215 1.51 4.32 13.20
N LEU A 216 2.71 4.17 13.76
CA LEU A 216 2.86 3.48 15.05
C LEU A 216 2.06 4.18 16.16
N GLN A 217 2.17 5.51 16.25
CA GLN A 217 1.42 6.30 17.23
C GLN A 217 -0.11 6.13 17.03
N LEU A 218 -0.57 6.23 15.78
CA LEU A 218 -2.00 6.02 15.44
C LEU A 218 -2.50 4.64 15.90
N LEU A 219 -1.73 3.58 15.65
CA LEU A 219 -2.10 2.22 16.05
C LEU A 219 -2.11 2.06 17.58
N GLU A 220 -1.19 2.69 18.29
CA GLU A 220 -1.16 2.69 19.77
C GLU A 220 -2.37 3.40 20.37
N GLU A 221 -2.73 4.57 19.85
CA GLU A 221 -3.89 5.35 20.29
C GLU A 221 -5.19 4.58 20.07
N CYS A 222 -5.34 3.95 18.89
CA CYS A 222 -6.48 3.11 18.56
C CYS A 222 -6.58 1.89 19.50
N ARG A 223 -5.45 1.28 19.88
CA ARG A 223 -5.42 0.17 20.85
C ARG A 223 -5.82 0.60 22.26
N LEU A 224 -5.33 1.76 22.73
CA LEU A 224 -5.61 2.27 24.07
C LEU A 224 -7.08 2.62 24.26
N ALA A 225 -7.71 3.21 23.23
CA ALA A 225 -9.13 3.52 23.24
C ALA A 225 -10.03 2.27 23.27
N ALA A 226 -9.53 1.10 22.84
CA ALA A 226 -10.27 -0.16 22.89
C ALA A 226 -10.27 -0.87 24.25
N ARG A 227 -9.47 -0.40 25.21
CA ARG A 227 -9.40 -0.95 26.57
C ARG A 227 -10.14 -0.12 27.61
N ARG A 228 -10.71 1.02 27.22
CA ARG A 228 -11.53 1.92 28.05
C ARG A 228 -12.99 1.76 27.66
#